data_AF-A0A835KWT4-F1
#
_entry.id   AF-A0A835KWT4-F1
#
_cell.length_a   1.000
_cell.length_b   1.000
_cell.length_c   1.000
_cell.angle_alpha   90.00
_cell.angle_beta   90.00
_cell.angle_gamma   90.00
#
_symmetry.space_group_name_H-M   'P 1'
#
loop_
_entity.id
_entity.type
_entity.pdbx_description
1 polymer ?
#
loop_
_entity_poly.entity_id
_entity_poly.type
_entity_poly.pdbx_seq_one_letter_code
_entity_poly.pdbx_strand_id
1 'polypeptide(L)'
;MTYNDMIDIKALSEHFVENTSKDKEGNKIMWLKIKCFRFEKGHPGLVKFRYTHDGPYSEFDVFQTLDKVAPRATRRTKRSLDGQAIEENDREGRKEMIDKLKEYVIPKAYSSPIPISEAKKKDLLNLCTKGIIPHFILGMKLYLPVKIL
;
A
#
# COMPACT_ATOMS: atom_id res chain seq x y z
N MET A 1 0.54 -18.15 12.62
CA MET A 1 1.24 -16.91 12.30
C MET A 1 2.55 -16.84 13.04
N THR A 2 3.65 -17.15 12.36
CA THR A 2 5.02 -16.94 12.86
C THR A 2 5.49 -15.53 12.51
N TYR A 3 6.62 -15.08 13.06
CA TYR A 3 7.19 -13.77 12.69
C TYR A 3 7.53 -13.66 11.20
N ASN A 4 7.74 -14.79 10.51
CA ASN A 4 7.96 -14.85 9.07
C ASN A 4 6.72 -14.55 8.24
N ASP A 5 5.52 -14.65 8.83
CA ASP A 5 4.25 -14.36 8.15
C ASP A 5 3.90 -12.85 8.23
N MET A 6 4.68 -12.07 8.98
CA MET A 6 4.45 -10.64 9.18
C MET A 6 5.16 -9.83 8.09
N ILE A 7 4.39 -9.05 7.35
CA ILE A 7 4.83 -8.24 6.21
C ILE A 7 4.98 -6.78 6.62
N ASP A 8 6.02 -6.11 6.13
CA ASP A 8 6.17 -4.66 6.28
C ASP A 8 5.31 -3.91 5.25
N ILE A 9 4.08 -3.60 5.65
CA ILE A 9 3.13 -2.85 4.82
C ILE A 9 3.59 -1.41 4.60
N LYS A 10 4.41 -0.85 5.51
CA LYS A 10 4.90 0.52 5.39
C LYS A 10 5.91 0.63 4.26
N ALA A 11 6.92 -0.24 4.26
CA ALA A 11 7.91 -0.34 3.18
C ALA A 11 7.23 -0.63 1.82
N LEU A 12 6.18 -1.46 1.83
CA LEU A 12 5.34 -1.69 0.66
C LEU A 12 4.66 -0.39 0.20
N SER A 13 3.99 0.34 1.10
CA SER A 13 3.25 1.55 0.74
C SER A 13 4.13 2.67 0.20
N GLU A 14 5.34 2.83 0.73
CA GLU A 14 6.32 3.82 0.28
C GLU A 14 6.77 3.55 -1.16
N HIS A 15 6.90 2.27 -1.55
CA HIS A 15 7.31 1.89 -2.90
C HIS A 15 6.20 1.93 -3.95
N PHE A 16 4.94 1.76 -3.54
CA PHE A 16 3.85 1.47 -4.47
C PHE A 16 2.75 2.51 -4.53
N VAL A 17 2.57 3.32 -3.49
CA VAL A 17 1.43 4.24 -3.38
C VAL A 17 1.94 5.64 -3.13
N GLU A 18 2.42 6.29 -4.18
CA GLU A 18 2.79 7.69 -4.13
C GLU A 18 1.63 8.57 -4.60
N ASN A 19 1.25 9.51 -3.73
CA ASN A 19 0.35 10.63 -3.98
C ASN A 19 -0.97 10.31 -4.72
N THR A 20 -1.81 9.52 -4.07
CA THR A 20 -3.20 9.27 -4.48
C THR A 20 -4.14 10.45 -4.12
N SER A 21 -3.60 11.64 -3.85
CA SER A 21 -4.40 12.80 -3.44
C SER A 21 -5.18 13.46 -4.58
N LYS A 22 -4.92 13.09 -5.83
CA LYS A 22 -5.52 13.67 -7.03
C LYS A 22 -5.98 12.61 -8.01
N ASP A 23 -7.05 12.89 -8.74
CA ASP A 23 -7.53 12.07 -9.84
C ASP A 23 -6.77 12.36 -11.15
N LYS A 24 -7.07 11.60 -12.21
CA LYS A 24 -6.50 11.82 -13.54
C LYS A 24 -6.80 13.21 -14.12
N GLU A 25 -7.89 13.83 -13.70
CA GLU A 25 -8.31 15.17 -14.12
C GLU A 25 -7.60 16.28 -13.30
N GLY A 26 -6.86 15.91 -12.26
CA GLY A 26 -6.14 16.81 -11.36
C GLY A 26 -6.98 17.34 -10.20
N ASN A 27 -8.23 16.89 -10.04
CA ASN A 27 -9.09 17.23 -8.91
C ASN A 27 -8.62 16.50 -7.66
N LYS A 28 -8.79 17.15 -6.50
CA LYS A 28 -8.44 16.56 -5.22
C LYS A 28 -9.42 15.43 -4.86
N ILE A 29 -8.88 14.27 -4.54
CA ILE A 29 -9.68 13.12 -4.09
C ILE A 29 -10.09 13.34 -2.63
N MET A 30 -11.40 13.37 -2.39
CA MET A 30 -11.96 13.44 -1.04
C MET A 30 -12.13 12.03 -0.48
N TRP A 31 -11.03 11.44 0.01
CA TRP A 31 -10.97 10.06 0.51
C TRP A 31 -12.14 9.65 1.41
N LEU A 32 -12.47 10.51 2.38
CA LEU A 32 -13.54 10.23 3.35
C LEU A 32 -14.95 10.25 2.76
N LYS A 33 -15.13 10.75 1.52
CA LYS A 33 -16.42 10.77 0.84
C LYS A 33 -16.61 9.57 -0.11
N ILE A 34 -15.56 8.79 -0.37
CA ILE A 34 -15.65 7.69 -1.32
C ILE A 34 -16.56 6.61 -0.74
N LYS A 35 -17.54 6.18 -1.54
CA LYS A 35 -18.49 5.13 -1.16
C LYS A 35 -18.20 3.80 -1.81
N CYS A 36 -17.62 3.80 -3.01
CA CYS A 36 -17.31 2.58 -3.74
C CYS A 36 -15.96 2.69 -4.43
N PHE A 37 -15.18 1.62 -4.33
CA PHE A 37 -14.03 1.35 -5.18
C PHE A 37 -14.36 0.25 -6.17
N ARG A 38 -13.77 0.30 -7.36
CA ARG A 38 -13.83 -0.73 -8.39
C ARG A 38 -12.43 -0.98 -8.93
N PHE A 39 -12.07 -2.25 -8.99
CA PHE A 39 -10.79 -2.74 -9.46
C PHE A 39 -11.03 -3.71 -10.61
N GLU A 40 -10.33 -3.51 -11.72
CA GLU A 40 -10.46 -4.34 -12.91
C GLU A 40 -9.14 -5.08 -13.16
N LYS A 41 -9.21 -6.41 -13.29
CA LYS A 41 -8.00 -7.22 -13.57
C LYS A 41 -7.31 -6.84 -14.88
N GLY A 42 -8.06 -6.34 -15.86
CA GLY A 42 -7.53 -5.93 -17.16
C GLY A 42 -6.70 -4.64 -17.12
N HIS A 43 -6.88 -3.81 -16.08
CA HIS A 43 -6.18 -2.53 -15.94
C HIS A 43 -5.59 -2.40 -14.52
N PRO A 44 -4.53 -3.18 -14.20
CA PRO A 44 -3.86 -3.05 -12.91
C PRO A 44 -3.29 -1.63 -12.73
N GLY A 45 -3.43 -1.09 -11.52
CA GLY A 45 -3.04 0.28 -11.17
C GLY A 45 -4.10 1.34 -11.39
N LEU A 46 -5.12 1.07 -12.20
CA LEU A 46 -6.24 1.98 -12.37
C LEU A 46 -7.31 1.73 -11.31
N VAL A 47 -7.49 2.69 -10.41
CA VAL A 47 -8.52 2.62 -9.38
C VAL A 47 -9.66 3.53 -9.76
N LYS A 48 -10.85 2.93 -9.92
CA LYS A 48 -12.09 3.65 -10.17
C LYS A 48 -12.81 3.85 -8.84
N PHE A 49 -13.27 5.06 -8.55
CA PHE A 49 -13.97 5.39 -7.33
C PHE A 49 -15.18 6.30 -7.58
N ARG A 50 -16.15 6.29 -6.67
CA ARG A 50 -17.30 7.22 -6.74
C ARG A 50 -17.78 7.64 -5.35
N TYR A 51 -18.36 8.83 -5.28
CA TYR A 51 -18.89 9.43 -4.04
C TYR A 51 -20.35 9.07 -3.76
N THR A 52 -21.12 8.65 -4.77
CA THR A 52 -22.53 8.26 -4.66
C THR A 52 -22.72 6.79 -5.05
N HIS A 53 -23.84 6.18 -4.63
CA HIS A 53 -24.11 4.76 -4.92
C HIS A 53 -24.53 4.49 -6.37
N ASP A 54 -25.00 5.49 -7.10
CA ASP A 54 -25.44 5.38 -8.51
C ASP A 54 -24.72 6.37 -9.45
N GLY A 55 -23.64 7.00 -8.98
CA GLY A 55 -22.91 7.98 -9.78
C GLY A 55 -21.89 7.38 -10.74
N PRO A 56 -21.38 8.22 -11.66
CA PRO A 56 -20.23 7.88 -12.50
C PRO A 56 -18.98 7.65 -11.65
N TYR A 57 -18.05 6.86 -12.17
CA TYR A 57 -16.77 6.61 -11.55
C TYR A 57 -15.74 7.64 -12.03
N SER A 58 -15.02 8.24 -11.08
CA SER A 58 -13.77 8.95 -11.32
C SER A 58 -12.61 7.96 -11.21
N GLU A 59 -11.46 8.30 -11.80
CA GLU A 59 -10.32 7.39 -11.86
C GLU A 59 -9.04 8.08 -11.41
N PHE A 60 -8.20 7.35 -10.70
CA PHE A 60 -6.80 7.73 -10.46
C PHE A 60 -5.90 6.54 -10.73
N ASP A 61 -4.70 6.84 -11.22
CA ASP A 61 -3.68 5.83 -11.38
C ASP A 61 -2.81 5.80 -10.12
N VAL A 62 -2.66 4.62 -9.54
CA VAL A 62 -1.86 4.39 -8.32
C VAL A 62 -0.36 4.56 -8.62
N PHE A 63 0.03 4.50 -9.89
CA PHE A 63 1.42 4.49 -10.33
C PHE A 63 1.88 5.78 -11.01
N GLN A 64 1.05 6.83 -11.03
CA GLN A 64 1.23 8.02 -11.88
C GLN A 64 2.42 8.94 -11.53
N THR A 65 3.27 8.61 -10.57
CA THR A 65 4.33 9.51 -10.08
C THR A 65 5.73 9.30 -10.64
N LEU A 66 6.02 8.27 -11.42
CA LEU A 66 7.38 8.13 -11.97
C LEU A 66 7.69 9.11 -13.12
N ASP A 67 6.68 9.70 -13.76
CA ASP A 67 6.89 10.60 -14.91
C ASP A 67 7.05 12.09 -14.53
N LYS A 68 6.93 12.45 -13.24
CA LYS A 68 6.94 13.86 -12.80
C LYS A 68 8.22 14.31 -12.08
N VAL A 69 9.33 13.56 -12.21
CA VAL A 69 10.68 14.13 -11.97
C VAL A 69 11.20 14.79 -13.25
N ALA A 70 10.39 15.65 -13.87
CA ALA A 70 10.97 16.68 -14.73
C ALA A 70 11.56 17.73 -13.79
N PRO A 71 12.87 18.08 -13.88
CA PRO A 71 13.41 19.20 -13.13
C PRO A 71 12.55 20.42 -13.44
N ARG A 72 12.29 21.24 -12.41
CA ARG A 72 11.43 22.43 -12.43
C ARG A 72 11.91 23.42 -13.51
N ALA A 73 11.59 23.14 -14.77
CA ALA A 73 11.91 23.97 -15.91
C ALA A 73 10.99 25.18 -15.86
N THR A 74 11.59 26.34 -15.65
CA THR A 74 10.98 27.65 -15.74
C THR A 74 10.19 27.75 -17.04
N ARG A 75 8.92 28.13 -16.92
CA ARG A 75 7.97 28.30 -18.03
C ARG A 75 8.59 29.12 -19.16
N ARG A 76 8.84 28.48 -20.30
CA ARG A 76 8.87 29.15 -21.60
C ARG A 76 8.39 28.22 -22.70
N THR A 77 7.21 28.54 -23.20
CA THR A 77 6.67 28.26 -24.55
C THR A 77 7.17 27.03 -25.30
N LYS A 78 6.24 26.12 -25.63
CA LYS A 78 5.90 25.80 -27.02
C LYS A 78 4.61 24.95 -27.07
N ARG A 79 3.66 25.44 -27.86
CA ARG A 79 2.52 24.67 -28.38
C ARG A 79 3.03 23.88 -29.60
N SER A 80 2.84 22.57 -29.60
CA SER A 80 2.72 21.71 -30.79
C SER A 80 1.90 20.50 -30.32
N LEU A 81 0.67 20.26 -30.80
CA LEU A 81 0.36 19.54 -32.05
C LEU A 81 1.28 18.33 -32.23
N ASP A 82 0.86 17.20 -31.64
CA ASP A 82 0.81 15.87 -32.25
C ASP A 82 0.33 14.86 -31.19
N GLY A 83 -0.98 14.56 -31.22
CA GLY A 83 -1.69 13.82 -30.17
C GLY A 83 -1.57 12.30 -30.22
N GLN A 84 -0.71 11.73 -31.06
CA GLN A 84 -0.63 10.27 -31.26
C GLN A 84 0.66 9.63 -30.72
N ALA A 85 1.72 10.41 -30.43
CA ALA A 85 3.00 9.87 -29.94
C ALA A 85 3.13 9.80 -28.41
N ILE A 86 2.15 10.31 -27.67
CA ILE A 86 2.17 10.37 -26.20
C ILE A 86 1.65 9.06 -25.57
N GLU A 87 0.73 8.35 -26.24
CA GLU A 87 0.08 7.15 -25.67
C GLU A 87 0.85 5.83 -25.82
N GLU A 88 1.80 5.75 -26.77
CA GLU A 88 2.61 4.52 -26.97
C GLU A 88 3.79 4.44 -25.99
N ASN A 89 4.45 5.57 -25.71
CA ASN A 89 5.51 5.63 -24.70
C ASN A 89 4.98 5.39 -23.26
N ASP A 90 3.77 5.87 -22.95
CA ASP A 90 3.10 5.63 -21.66
C ASP A 90 2.78 4.14 -21.44
N ARG A 91 2.55 3.36 -22.51
CA ARG A 91 2.24 1.92 -22.42
C ARG A 91 3.48 1.07 -22.13
N GLU A 92 4.62 1.42 -22.72
CA GLU A 92 5.89 0.71 -22.52
C GLU A 92 6.37 0.87 -21.06
N GLY A 93 6.41 2.10 -20.55
CA GLY A 93 6.80 2.38 -19.15
C GLY A 93 5.89 1.73 -18.11
N ARG A 94 4.58 1.66 -18.38
CA ARG A 94 3.62 0.98 -17.51
C ARG A 94 3.84 -0.54 -17.46
N LYS A 95 4.25 -1.15 -18.58
CA LYS A 95 4.52 -2.59 -18.67
C LYS A 95 5.78 -2.96 -17.88
N GLU A 96 6.85 -2.20 -18.03
CA GLU A 96 8.09 -2.37 -17.25
C GLU A 96 7.84 -2.24 -15.73
N MET A 97 6.99 -1.31 -15.32
CA MET A 97 6.65 -1.13 -13.90
C MET A 97 5.79 -2.26 -13.34
N ILE A 98 4.82 -2.78 -14.12
CA ILE A 98 4.03 -3.97 -13.73
C ILE A 98 4.95 -5.19 -13.58
N ASP A 99 5.97 -5.31 -14.42
CA ASP A 99 6.93 -6.40 -14.31
C ASP A 99 7.84 -6.23 -13.08
N LYS A 100 8.27 -5.00 -12.76
CA LYS A 100 8.92 -4.69 -11.47
C LYS A 100 8.04 -5.00 -10.26
N LEU A 101 6.73 -4.76 -10.36
CA LEU A 101 5.74 -5.07 -9.32
C LEU A 101 5.58 -6.58 -9.09
N LYS A 102 5.59 -7.37 -10.16
CA LYS A 102 5.53 -8.85 -10.06
C LYS A 102 6.78 -9.43 -9.44
N GLU A 103 7.93 -8.80 -9.67
CA GLU A 103 9.22 -9.26 -9.18
C GLU A 103 9.53 -8.77 -7.75
N TYR A 104 8.82 -7.74 -7.26
CA TYR A 104 9.10 -7.18 -5.94
C TYR A 104 8.82 -8.19 -4.81
N VAL A 105 9.89 -8.55 -4.12
CA VAL A 105 9.82 -9.39 -2.92
C VAL A 105 9.38 -8.52 -1.74
N ILE A 106 8.19 -8.81 -1.22
CA ILE A 106 7.63 -8.09 -0.08
C ILE A 106 8.55 -8.26 1.15
N PRO A 107 9.05 -7.16 1.75
CA PRO A 107 9.92 -7.24 2.90
C PRO A 107 9.18 -7.76 4.14
N LYS A 108 9.87 -8.59 4.92
CA LYS A 108 9.37 -9.07 6.23
C LYS A 108 9.42 -7.93 7.25
N ALA A 109 8.37 -7.81 8.07
CA ALA A 109 8.33 -6.83 9.15
C ALA A 109 9.36 -7.12 10.26
N TYR A 110 9.72 -8.39 10.44
CA TYR A 110 10.64 -8.82 11.49
C TYR A 110 11.66 -9.82 10.96
N SER A 111 12.94 -9.62 11.31
CA SER A 111 14.03 -10.55 11.01
C SER A 111 14.15 -11.69 12.04
N SER A 112 13.69 -11.44 13.26
CA SER A 112 13.68 -12.38 14.38
C SER A 112 12.51 -12.08 15.31
N PRO A 113 12.14 -13.01 16.22
CA PRO A 113 11.12 -12.73 17.23
C PRO A 113 11.51 -11.53 18.09
N ILE A 114 10.56 -10.65 18.35
CA ILE A 114 10.79 -9.45 19.15
C ILE A 114 11.05 -9.90 20.59
N PRO A 115 12.22 -9.56 21.18
CA PRO A 115 12.49 -9.88 22.57
C PRO A 115 11.60 -9.01 23.47
N ILE A 116 10.96 -9.64 24.45
CA ILE A 116 10.29 -8.94 25.55
C ILE A 116 11.22 -8.89 26.76
N SER A 117 11.12 -7.81 27.53
CA SER A 117 11.87 -7.73 28.79
C SER A 117 11.39 -8.79 29.79
N GLU A 118 12.29 -9.25 30.65
CA GLU A 118 11.98 -10.26 31.68
C GLU A 118 10.86 -9.82 32.61
N ALA A 119 10.82 -8.53 32.97
CA ALA A 119 9.74 -7.95 33.77
C ALA A 119 8.38 -8.10 33.09
N LYS A 120 8.28 -7.79 31.78
CA LYS A 120 7.06 -7.96 31.00
C LYS A 120 6.69 -9.43 30.82
N LYS A 121 7.69 -10.31 30.64
CA LYS A 121 7.47 -11.76 30.57
C LYS A 121 6.84 -12.28 31.87
N LYS A 122 7.42 -11.92 33.02
CA LYS A 122 6.94 -12.33 34.35
C LYS A 122 5.52 -11.81 34.61
N ASP A 123 5.26 -10.55 34.27
CA ASP A 123 3.94 -9.95 34.41
C ASP A 123 2.88 -10.65 33.53
N LEU A 124 3.21 -10.89 32.25
CA LEU A 124 2.31 -11.60 31.33
C LEU A 124 2.02 -13.03 31.80
N LEU A 125 3.03 -13.74 32.33
CA LEU A 125 2.86 -15.07 32.92
C LEU A 125 1.97 -15.01 34.17
N ASN A 126 2.16 -14.02 35.04
CA ASN A 126 1.32 -13.81 36.23
C ASN A 126 -0.14 -13.53 35.86
N LEU A 127 -0.41 -12.78 34.80
CA LEU A 127 -1.77 -12.52 34.33
C LEU A 127 -2.45 -13.78 33.77
N CYS A 128 -1.65 -14.71 33.24
CA CYS A 128 -2.14 -15.99 32.75
C CYS A 128 -2.41 -16.97 33.91
N THR A 129 -1.53 -17.05 34.90
CA THR A 129 -1.72 -17.90 36.08
C THR A 129 -2.88 -17.44 36.96
N LYS A 130 -3.12 -16.12 37.01
CA LYS A 130 -4.28 -15.52 37.69
C LYS A 130 -5.60 -15.65 36.91
N GLY A 131 -5.59 -16.19 35.70
CA GLY A 131 -6.78 -16.35 34.86
C GLY A 131 -7.39 -15.04 34.36
N ILE A 132 -6.68 -13.91 34.51
CA ILE A 132 -7.10 -12.59 34.00
C ILE A 132 -7.06 -12.59 32.47
N ILE A 133 -6.08 -13.27 31.88
CA ILE A 133 -6.04 -13.57 30.44
C ILE A 133 -6.66 -14.95 30.24
N PRO A 134 -7.85 -15.04 29.62
CA PRO A 134 -8.54 -16.32 29.43
C PRO A 134 -7.74 -17.32 28.59
N HIS A 135 -7.88 -18.60 28.92
CA HIS A 135 -7.11 -19.68 28.29
C HIS A 135 -7.39 -19.85 26.79
N PHE A 136 -8.54 -19.40 26.28
CA PHE A 136 -8.83 -19.42 24.84
C PHE A 136 -7.94 -18.44 24.04
N ILE A 137 -7.47 -17.36 24.65
CA ILE A 137 -6.50 -16.43 24.04
C ILE A 137 -5.08 -17.04 24.07
N LEU A 138 -4.79 -17.93 25.02
CA LEU A 138 -3.51 -18.64 25.12
C LEU A 138 -3.29 -19.65 23.99
N GLY A 139 -4.36 -20.18 23.39
CA GLY A 139 -4.26 -20.93 22.13
C GLY A 139 -3.65 -20.11 20.98
N MET A 140 -3.70 -18.77 21.08
CA MET A 140 -3.01 -17.86 20.17
C MET A 140 -1.59 -17.46 20.59
N LYS A 141 -1.08 -17.90 21.76
CA LYS A 141 0.32 -17.63 22.17
C LYS A 141 1.37 -18.32 21.30
N LEU A 142 1.00 -19.33 20.52
CA LEU A 142 1.85 -19.87 19.46
C LEU A 142 1.97 -18.94 18.24
N TYR A 143 1.20 -17.84 18.21
CA TYR A 143 1.08 -16.97 17.03
C TYR A 143 1.53 -15.54 17.24
N LEU A 144 2.03 -15.20 18.42
CA LEU A 144 2.72 -13.93 18.64
C LEU A 144 4.21 -14.14 18.37
N PRO A 145 4.87 -13.25 17.59
CA PRO A 145 6.30 -13.31 17.30
C PRO A 145 7.14 -12.87 18.51
N VAL A 146 6.78 -13.33 19.71
CA VAL A 146 7.36 -12.91 20.98
C VAL A 146 8.09 -14.09 21.58
N LYS A 147 9.41 -13.97 21.72
CA LYS A 147 10.22 -14.98 22.40
C LYS A 147 9.89 -14.97 23.90
N ILE A 148 9.21 -16.00 24.36
CA ILE A 148 9.18 -16.38 25.77
C ILE A 148 10.34 -17.38 25.94
N LEU A 149 11.59 -16.89 26.06
CA LEU A 149 12.76 -17.67 26.49
C LEU A 149 12.64 -17.93 27.97
#